data_AF-A0A3D3HZW3-F1
#
_entry.id   AF-A0A3D3HZW3-F1
#
_cell.length_a   1.000
_cell.length_b   1.000
_cell.length_c   1.000
_cell.angle_alpha   90.00
_cell.angle_beta   90.00
_cell.angle_gamma   90.00
#
_symmetry.space_group_name_H-M   'P 1'
#
loop_
_entity.id
_entity.type
_entity.pdbx_description
1 polymer ?
#
loop_
_entity_poly.entity_id
_entity_poly.type
_entity_poly.pdbx_seq_one_letter_code
_entity_poly.pdbx_strand_id
1 'polypeptide(L)'
;MLRADMETPLSAYWKLAHDEPLSFLLESVTGGEQLARYSLMGVRPHAVVRSHQGRVMVADENDSFERSLRPGEDPLHEVEARCPQVPIADAEGLPRLCGGAVGLIAYDFVRFLERIPDDNLDDLGLDDVAFMITHSLVIFDHALMHMKLLALSDGTPEGDAAARAELDRLEARLTGPLPPLPATKTEPPTMYCNFTQEEFEDRVQRVVEYVKAGDGVQFVPSIRWEGEFKSHPLTLYRALRGLNPSPYMYLLRFGDLDVVGASPELLVGLKGREARVRPIAGTRKR
;
A
#
# COMPACT_ATOMS: atom_id res chain seq x y z
N MET A 1 -9.18 22.88 5.93
CA MET A 1 -7.70 22.94 5.75
C MET A 1 -7.10 23.27 7.10
N LEU A 2 -5.99 22.64 7.46
CA LEU A 2 -5.28 22.87 8.73
C LEU A 2 -3.86 23.32 8.47
N ARG A 3 -3.35 24.23 9.31
CA ARG A 3 -1.94 24.61 9.30
C ARG A 3 -1.10 23.46 9.88
N ALA A 4 0.02 23.16 9.24
CA ALA A 4 0.84 21.99 9.53
C ALA A 4 2.35 22.31 9.61
N ASP A 5 2.70 23.57 9.86
CA ASP A 5 4.09 24.05 9.94
C ASP A 5 4.87 23.49 11.13
N MET A 6 4.16 23.05 12.17
CA MET A 6 4.71 22.36 13.34
C MET A 6 4.52 20.84 13.28
N GLU A 7 3.99 20.31 12.17
CA GLU A 7 3.73 18.89 11.97
C GLU A 7 4.66 18.29 10.93
N THR A 8 4.84 16.97 11.00
CA THR A 8 5.45 16.15 9.96
C THR A 8 4.41 15.15 9.46
N PRO A 9 4.57 14.56 8.27
CA PRO A 9 3.67 13.48 7.84
C PRO A 9 3.62 12.32 8.83
N LEU A 10 4.73 12.01 9.49
CA LEU A 10 4.80 10.93 10.48
C LEU A 10 4.04 11.27 11.76
N SER A 11 4.12 12.51 12.26
CA SER A 11 3.37 12.93 13.45
C SER A 11 1.88 13.00 13.15
N ALA A 12 1.49 13.56 11.98
CA ALA A 12 0.12 13.58 11.52
C ALA A 12 -0.45 12.16 11.36
N TYR A 13 0.27 11.27 10.68
CA TYR A 13 -0.12 9.86 10.55
C TYR A 13 -0.28 9.19 11.90
N TRP A 14 0.66 9.37 12.84
CA TRP A 14 0.57 8.72 14.15
C TRP A 14 -0.62 9.23 14.98
N LYS A 15 -0.88 10.54 14.96
CA LYS A 15 -2.10 11.12 15.55
C LYS A 15 -3.37 10.50 14.98
N LEU A 16 -3.38 10.15 13.69
CA LEU A 16 -4.52 9.53 13.03
C LEU A 16 -4.63 8.02 13.22
N ALA A 17 -3.52 7.29 13.29
CA ALA A 17 -3.52 5.83 13.10
C ALA A 17 -3.06 4.99 14.31
N HIS A 18 -2.63 5.61 15.42
CA HIS A 18 -2.00 4.87 16.53
C HIS A 18 -2.83 3.74 17.15
N ASP A 19 -4.16 3.90 17.15
CA ASP A 19 -5.16 2.97 17.66
C ASP A 19 -6.04 2.38 16.55
N GLU A 20 -5.68 2.58 15.28
CA GLU A 20 -6.44 2.09 14.13
C GLU A 20 -5.76 0.84 13.53
N PRO A 21 -6.49 -0.28 13.39
CA PRO A 21 -5.94 -1.50 12.78
C PRO A 21 -5.79 -1.37 11.25
N LEU A 22 -6.64 -0.54 10.63
CA LEU A 22 -6.70 -0.33 9.19
C LEU A 22 -6.27 1.09 8.86
N SER A 23 -5.10 1.22 8.25
CA SER A 23 -4.53 2.53 7.92
C SER A 23 -3.47 2.45 6.83
N PHE A 24 -3.20 3.58 6.20
CA PHE A 24 -2.07 3.71 5.29
C PHE A 24 -1.36 5.05 5.40
N LEU A 25 -0.06 5.03 5.08
CA LEU A 25 0.77 6.20 4.79
C LEU A 25 1.50 5.97 3.48
N LEU A 26 1.31 6.88 2.53
CA LEU A 26 2.00 6.89 1.24
C LEU A 26 2.84 8.17 1.16
N GLU A 27 4.14 8.01 0.99
CA GLU A 27 5.07 9.10 0.71
C GLU A 27 5.79 8.85 -0.62
N SER A 28 6.24 9.91 -1.26
CA SER A 28 7.04 9.82 -2.47
C SER A 28 8.28 10.68 -2.33
N VAL A 29 9.39 10.26 -2.91
CA VAL A 29 10.65 11.01 -2.98
C VAL A 29 11.00 11.28 -4.44
N THR A 30 11.13 12.54 -4.80
CA THR A 30 11.53 12.99 -6.13
C THR A 30 13.05 13.16 -6.19
N GLY A 31 13.68 12.65 -7.26
CA GLY A 31 15.12 12.80 -7.47
C GLY A 31 16.02 12.06 -6.46
N GLY A 32 15.46 11.18 -5.62
CA GLY A 32 16.20 10.39 -4.64
C GLY A 32 16.57 11.13 -3.34
N GLU A 33 16.28 12.43 -3.24
CA GLU A 33 16.71 13.25 -2.09
C GLU A 33 15.60 14.18 -1.56
N GLN A 34 14.64 14.59 -2.40
CA GLN A 34 13.59 15.53 -1.99
C GLN A 34 12.25 14.81 -1.81
N LEU A 35 11.58 15.00 -0.67
CA LEU A 35 10.19 14.58 -0.54
C LEU A 35 9.36 15.21 -1.67
N ALA A 36 8.53 14.40 -2.31
CA ALA A 36 7.52 14.87 -3.23
C ALA A 36 6.54 15.79 -2.50
N ARG A 37 5.79 16.59 -3.26
CA ARG A 37 4.91 17.61 -2.70
C ARG A 37 3.87 17.09 -1.71
N TYR A 38 3.41 15.85 -1.86
CA TYR A 38 2.32 15.29 -1.07
C TYR A 38 2.72 14.02 -0.32
N SER A 39 2.32 13.94 0.95
CA SER A 39 2.15 12.68 1.67
C SER A 39 0.65 12.44 1.88
N LEU A 40 0.21 11.21 1.66
CA LEU A 40 -1.21 10.81 1.73
C LEU A 40 -1.38 9.81 2.86
N MET A 41 -2.41 10.01 3.68
CA MET A 41 -2.73 9.10 4.77
C MET A 41 -4.23 8.90 4.92
N GLY A 42 -4.62 7.70 5.32
CA GLY A 42 -6.01 7.32 5.54
C GLY A 42 -6.12 6.31 6.66
N VAL A 43 -7.26 6.34 7.34
CA VAL A 43 -7.61 5.46 8.47
C VAL A 43 -9.09 5.17 8.40
N ARG A 44 -9.55 4.05 8.96
CA ARG A 44 -10.96 3.62 8.92
C ARG A 44 -11.53 3.66 7.49
N PRO A 45 -11.03 2.77 6.61
CA PRO A 45 -11.59 2.69 5.28
C PRO A 45 -13.09 2.36 5.34
N HIS A 46 -13.84 2.85 4.36
CA HIS A 46 -15.26 2.57 4.20
C HIS A 46 -15.53 1.08 4.02
N ALA A 47 -14.66 0.39 3.30
CA ALA A 47 -14.71 -1.06 3.14
C ALA A 47 -13.30 -1.65 2.97
N VAL A 48 -13.17 -2.95 3.20
CA VAL A 48 -11.99 -3.74 2.91
C VAL A 48 -12.39 -4.87 1.97
N VAL A 49 -11.63 -5.05 0.89
CA VAL A 49 -11.79 -6.15 -0.07
C VAL A 49 -10.52 -7.00 -0.02
N ARG A 50 -10.66 -8.29 0.28
CA ARG A 50 -9.56 -9.26 0.29
C ARG A 50 -9.92 -10.46 -0.55
N SER A 51 -8.96 -11.05 -1.24
CA SER A 51 -9.15 -12.31 -1.95
C SER A 51 -8.02 -13.26 -1.65
N HIS A 52 -8.34 -14.52 -1.40
CA HIS A 52 -7.34 -15.58 -1.30
C HIS A 52 -7.85 -16.84 -2.00
N GLN A 53 -7.08 -17.32 -2.98
CA GLN A 53 -7.37 -18.52 -3.77
C GLN A 53 -8.79 -18.50 -4.37
N GLY A 54 -9.19 -17.34 -4.91
CA GLY A 54 -10.47 -17.14 -5.57
C GLY A 54 -11.69 -17.06 -4.65
N ARG A 55 -11.49 -17.00 -3.33
CA ARG A 55 -12.52 -16.57 -2.36
C ARG A 55 -12.32 -15.09 -2.06
N VAL A 56 -13.35 -14.28 -2.31
CA VAL A 56 -13.35 -12.85 -2.01
C VAL A 56 -14.16 -12.60 -0.75
N MET A 57 -13.54 -11.94 0.21
CA MET A 57 -14.16 -11.38 1.40
C MET A 57 -14.29 -9.87 1.23
N VAL A 58 -15.46 -9.35 1.61
CA VAL A 58 -15.73 -7.93 1.69
C VAL A 58 -16.27 -7.63 3.07
N ALA A 59 -15.71 -6.61 3.73
CA ALA A 59 -16.21 -6.10 5.00
C ALA A 59 -16.33 -4.58 4.93
N ASP A 60 -17.46 -4.04 5.37
CA ASP A 60 -17.66 -2.61 5.66
C ASP A 60 -18.08 -2.43 7.13
N GLU A 61 -18.45 -1.21 7.53
CA GLU A 61 -18.84 -0.93 8.92
C GLU A 61 -20.16 -1.63 9.36
N ASN A 62 -21.00 -2.05 8.41
CA ASN A 62 -22.34 -2.58 8.68
C ASN A 62 -22.45 -4.08 8.42
N ASP A 63 -21.72 -4.60 7.43
CA ASP A 63 -21.84 -5.98 6.98
C ASP A 63 -20.50 -6.56 6.50
N SER A 64 -20.45 -7.87 6.45
CA SER A 64 -19.36 -8.61 5.82
C SER A 64 -19.91 -9.82 5.09
N PHE A 65 -19.42 -10.06 3.89
CA PHE A 65 -19.76 -11.26 3.15
C PHE A 65 -18.53 -11.90 2.53
N GLU A 66 -18.65 -13.19 2.25
CA GLU A 66 -17.65 -13.96 1.53
C GLU A 66 -18.32 -14.71 0.38
N ARG A 67 -17.67 -14.72 -0.79
CA ARG A 67 -18.13 -15.49 -1.94
C ARG A 67 -16.96 -16.03 -2.75
N SER A 68 -17.19 -17.13 -3.44
CA SER A 68 -16.28 -17.57 -4.51
C SER A 68 -16.44 -16.71 -5.75
N LEU A 69 -15.33 -16.46 -6.45
CA LEU A 69 -15.33 -15.89 -7.79
C LEU A 69 -16.03 -16.83 -8.78
N ARG A 70 -16.74 -16.24 -9.73
CA ARG A 70 -17.34 -16.99 -10.84
C ARG A 70 -16.33 -17.18 -11.97
N PRO A 71 -16.53 -18.16 -12.88
CA PRO A 71 -15.68 -18.30 -14.05
C PRO A 71 -15.60 -16.99 -14.85
N GLY A 72 -14.37 -16.52 -15.10
CA GLY A 72 -14.11 -15.26 -15.81
C GLY A 72 -14.11 -14.00 -14.94
N GLU A 73 -14.37 -14.12 -13.63
CA GLU A 73 -14.15 -13.03 -12.67
C GLU A 73 -12.73 -13.08 -12.10
N ASP A 74 -12.21 -11.91 -11.75
CA ASP A 74 -11.00 -11.75 -10.93
C ASP A 74 -11.31 -10.84 -9.72
N PRO A 75 -10.47 -10.86 -8.68
CA PRO A 75 -10.70 -10.06 -7.46
C PRO A 75 -10.86 -8.55 -7.66
N LEU A 76 -10.29 -7.96 -8.72
CA LEU A 76 -10.36 -6.51 -8.95
C LEU A 76 -11.76 -6.06 -9.36
N HIS A 77 -12.62 -6.94 -9.85
CA HIS A 77 -14.03 -6.61 -10.12
C HIS A 77 -14.77 -6.16 -8.86
N GLU A 78 -14.47 -6.79 -7.71
CA GLU A 78 -15.07 -6.39 -6.42
C GLU A 78 -14.44 -5.09 -5.89
N VAL A 79 -13.17 -4.84 -6.17
CA VAL A 79 -12.51 -3.55 -5.85
C VAL A 79 -13.14 -2.42 -6.68
N GLU A 80 -13.30 -2.63 -7.98
CA GLU A 80 -13.90 -1.66 -8.91
C GLU A 80 -15.34 -1.34 -8.50
N ALA A 81 -16.16 -2.35 -8.20
CA ALA A 81 -17.56 -2.17 -7.80
C ALA A 81 -17.76 -1.27 -6.56
N ARG A 82 -16.73 -1.15 -5.71
CA ARG A 82 -16.76 -0.35 -4.47
C ARG A 82 -16.04 0.97 -4.57
N CYS A 83 -15.22 1.17 -5.60
CA CYS A 83 -14.62 2.47 -5.82
C CYS A 83 -15.72 3.50 -6.12
N PRO A 84 -15.57 4.76 -5.70
CA PRO A 84 -16.49 5.83 -6.06
C PRO A 84 -16.66 5.92 -7.59
N GLN A 85 -17.89 5.72 -8.06
CA GLN A 85 -18.21 5.66 -9.50
C GLN A 85 -18.43 7.04 -10.14
N VAL A 86 -18.59 8.07 -9.31
CA VAL A 86 -18.80 9.45 -9.76
C VAL A 86 -17.43 10.15 -9.84
N PRO A 87 -17.16 10.93 -10.90
CA PRO A 87 -15.98 11.79 -10.92
C PRO A 87 -15.97 12.66 -9.67
N ILE A 88 -14.98 12.44 -8.81
CA ILE A 88 -14.70 13.36 -7.72
C ILE A 88 -14.40 14.69 -8.40
N ALA A 89 -15.16 15.73 -8.06
CA ALA A 89 -15.00 17.03 -8.68
C ALA A 89 -13.51 17.42 -8.61
N ASP A 90 -12.93 17.77 -9.77
CA ASP A 90 -11.56 18.26 -9.88
C ASP A 90 -11.48 19.60 -9.13
N ALA A 91 -11.38 19.56 -7.81
CA ALA A 91 -11.16 20.74 -7.00
C ALA A 91 -9.70 21.15 -7.16
N GLU A 92 -9.51 22.42 -7.52
CA GLU A 92 -8.21 22.96 -7.84
C GLU A 92 -7.20 22.70 -6.69
N GLY A 93 -6.05 22.10 -7.05
CA GLY A 93 -4.96 21.85 -6.12
C GLY A 93 -5.12 20.61 -5.23
N LEU A 94 -6.07 19.70 -5.49
CA LEU A 94 -6.07 18.37 -4.87
C LEU A 94 -5.09 17.40 -5.58
N PRO A 95 -4.48 16.45 -4.85
CA PRO A 95 -3.71 15.37 -5.46
C PRO A 95 -4.63 14.41 -6.21
N ARG A 96 -4.04 13.52 -7.01
CA ARG A 96 -4.79 12.56 -7.84
C ARG A 96 -5.64 11.59 -7.02
N LEU A 97 -5.15 11.19 -5.85
CA LEU A 97 -5.88 10.32 -4.94
C LEU A 97 -6.74 11.19 -4.01
N CYS A 98 -8.04 11.21 -4.28
CA CYS A 98 -9.05 11.90 -3.48
C CYS A 98 -10.08 10.94 -2.88
N GLY A 99 -9.75 9.66 -2.81
CA GLY A 99 -10.64 8.55 -2.47
C GLY A 99 -10.41 7.37 -3.42
N GLY A 100 -10.98 6.22 -3.09
CA GLY A 100 -10.84 4.99 -3.87
C GLY A 100 -10.04 3.91 -3.15
N ALA A 101 -9.47 2.97 -3.92
CA ALA A 101 -8.80 1.80 -3.37
C ALA A 101 -7.30 2.04 -3.13
N VAL A 102 -6.83 1.71 -1.93
CA VAL A 102 -5.40 1.69 -1.56
C VAL A 102 -5.06 0.32 -1.00
N GLY A 103 -4.06 -0.35 -1.55
CA GLY A 103 -3.79 -1.73 -1.16
C GLY A 103 -2.64 -2.39 -1.89
N LEU A 104 -2.71 -3.73 -1.95
CA LEU A 104 -1.73 -4.59 -2.59
C LEU A 104 -2.40 -5.53 -3.59
N ILE A 105 -1.61 -5.91 -4.60
CA ILE A 105 -1.85 -7.03 -5.51
C ILE A 105 -0.62 -7.92 -5.35
N ALA A 106 -0.80 -9.14 -4.86
CA ALA A 106 0.27 -10.12 -4.72
C ALA A 106 0.68 -10.66 -6.09
N TYR A 107 1.88 -11.26 -6.15
CA TYR A 107 2.39 -11.84 -7.40
C TYR A 107 1.46 -12.94 -7.94
N ASP A 108 0.90 -13.77 -7.06
CA ASP A 108 0.01 -14.88 -7.41
C ASP A 108 -1.31 -14.44 -8.06
N PHE A 109 -1.66 -13.14 -8.02
CA PHE A 109 -2.76 -12.59 -8.81
C PHE A 109 -2.63 -12.90 -10.32
N VAL A 110 -1.39 -13.07 -10.82
CA VAL A 110 -1.12 -13.45 -12.21
C VAL A 110 -1.86 -14.73 -12.62
N ARG A 111 -2.20 -15.62 -11.68
CA ARG A 111 -2.93 -16.88 -11.92
C ARG A 111 -4.39 -16.66 -12.38
N PHE A 112 -4.97 -15.49 -12.12
CA PHE A 112 -6.27 -15.10 -12.69
C PHE A 112 -6.15 -14.64 -14.14
N LEU A 113 -4.94 -14.25 -14.58
CA LEU A 113 -4.69 -13.72 -15.92
C LEU A 113 -4.07 -14.74 -16.86
N GLU A 114 -3.15 -15.57 -16.34
CA GLU A 114 -2.33 -16.49 -17.10
C GLU A 114 -2.39 -17.90 -16.54
N ARG A 115 -2.34 -18.90 -17.43
CA ARG A 115 -2.28 -20.31 -17.04
C ARG A 115 -0.84 -20.70 -16.74
N ILE A 116 -0.48 -20.67 -15.46
CA ILE A 116 0.84 -21.10 -14.96
C ILE A 116 0.72 -22.30 -14.00
N PRO A 117 1.80 -23.11 -13.84
CA PRO A 117 1.83 -24.14 -12.82
C PRO A 117 1.59 -23.60 -11.41
N ASP A 118 0.92 -24.39 -10.57
CA ASP A 118 0.58 -24.06 -9.18
C ASP A 118 0.96 -25.17 -8.21
N ASP A 119 2.19 -25.64 -8.35
CA ASP A 119 2.77 -26.72 -7.57
C ASP A 119 3.74 -26.22 -6.47
N ASN A 120 3.96 -24.91 -6.39
CA ASN A 120 4.73 -24.30 -5.32
C ASN A 120 3.95 -24.34 -3.99
N LEU A 121 4.67 -24.50 -2.88
CA LEU A 121 4.07 -24.45 -1.55
C LEU A 121 3.61 -23.02 -1.24
N ASP A 122 2.33 -22.85 -0.90
CA ASP A 122 1.79 -21.62 -0.31
C ASP A 122 2.00 -21.64 1.21
N ASP A 123 3.17 -21.16 1.65
CA ASP A 123 3.57 -21.15 3.05
C ASP A 123 3.25 -19.85 3.78
N LEU A 124 2.91 -18.78 3.06
CA LEU A 124 2.55 -17.49 3.63
C LEU A 124 1.04 -17.29 3.76
N GLY A 125 0.22 -17.94 2.92
CA GLY A 125 -1.23 -17.80 2.95
C GLY A 125 -1.69 -16.36 2.76
N LEU A 126 -0.98 -15.57 1.96
CA LEU A 126 -1.28 -14.16 1.73
C LEU A 126 -2.46 -14.00 0.78
N ASP A 127 -3.18 -12.89 0.90
CA ASP A 127 -4.20 -12.53 -0.08
C ASP A 127 -3.58 -12.28 -1.47
N ASP A 128 -4.28 -12.74 -2.51
CA ASP A 128 -4.03 -12.37 -3.91
C ASP A 128 -4.16 -10.86 -4.11
N VAL A 129 -5.16 -10.26 -3.45
CA VAL A 129 -5.36 -8.80 -3.36
C VAL A 129 -5.89 -8.42 -1.98
N ALA A 130 -5.47 -7.27 -1.47
CA ALA A 130 -6.06 -6.67 -0.28
C ALA A 130 -6.14 -5.15 -0.47
N PHE A 131 -7.35 -4.59 -0.44
CA PHE A 131 -7.61 -3.17 -0.67
C PHE A 131 -8.48 -2.56 0.42
N MET A 132 -8.05 -1.40 0.89
CA MET A 132 -8.84 -0.46 1.69
C MET A 132 -9.54 0.51 0.74
N ILE A 133 -10.87 0.49 0.74
CA ILE A 133 -11.70 1.46 0.01
C ILE A 133 -11.88 2.67 0.92
N THR A 134 -11.24 3.79 0.59
CA THR A 134 -11.22 4.97 1.45
C THR A 134 -12.11 6.08 0.90
N HIS A 135 -12.97 6.61 1.76
CA HIS A 135 -13.80 7.78 1.50
C HIS A 135 -13.26 9.04 2.17
N SER A 136 -12.33 8.90 3.12
CA SER A 136 -11.63 10.04 3.71
C SER A 136 -10.12 9.94 3.51
N LEU A 137 -9.46 11.10 3.46
CA LEU A 137 -8.02 11.22 3.25
C LEU A 137 -7.50 12.49 3.92
N VAL A 138 -6.30 12.39 4.48
CA VAL A 138 -5.51 13.53 4.90
C VAL A 138 -4.31 13.67 3.97
N ILE A 139 -4.17 14.86 3.39
CA ILE A 139 -3.13 15.18 2.41
C ILE A 139 -2.22 16.22 3.04
N PHE A 140 -0.98 15.86 3.28
CA PHE A 140 0.05 16.79 3.75
C PHE A 140 0.71 17.46 2.53
N ASP A 141 0.51 18.76 2.32
CA ASP A 141 1.18 19.55 1.27
C ASP A 141 2.45 20.17 1.83
N HIS A 142 3.61 19.56 1.54
CA HIS A 142 4.92 20.00 1.99
C HIS A 142 5.30 21.40 1.50
N ALA A 143 4.79 21.82 0.33
CA ALA A 143 5.12 23.11 -0.24
C ALA A 143 4.38 24.26 0.46
N LEU A 144 3.13 23.99 0.89
CA LEU A 144 2.28 24.98 1.55
C LEU A 144 2.26 24.82 3.08
N MET A 145 2.89 23.78 3.62
CA MET A 145 2.90 23.42 5.04
C MET A 145 1.48 23.35 5.63
N HIS A 146 0.53 22.83 4.85
CA HIS A 146 -0.87 22.69 5.25
C HIS A 146 -1.34 21.24 5.03
N MET A 147 -2.29 20.81 5.86
CA MET A 147 -3.04 19.58 5.67
C MET A 147 -4.41 19.87 5.05
N LYS A 148 -4.74 19.12 3.99
CA LYS A 148 -6.10 19.09 3.42
C LYS A 148 -6.79 17.84 3.93
N LEU A 149 -7.99 18.02 4.47
CA LEU A 149 -8.85 16.96 4.94
C LEU A 149 -9.93 16.80 3.90
N LEU A 150 -10.15 15.57 3.45
CA LEU A 150 -11.13 15.23 2.44
C LEU A 150 -12.01 14.12 3.00
N ALA A 151 -13.31 14.27 2.83
CA ALA A 151 -14.30 13.22 3.06
C ALA A 151 -15.30 13.26 1.89
N LEU A 152 -15.54 12.12 1.27
CA LEU A 152 -16.49 11.97 0.19
C LEU A 152 -17.92 11.93 0.74
N SER A 153 -18.84 12.52 -0.02
CA SER A 153 -20.29 12.47 0.20
C SER A 153 -20.96 11.90 -1.04
N ASP A 154 -22.05 11.16 -0.84
CA ASP A 154 -22.92 10.70 -1.92
C ASP A 154 -23.93 11.77 -2.39
N GLY A 155 -23.90 12.96 -1.78
CA GLY A 155 -24.76 14.10 -2.10
C GLY A 155 -26.13 14.06 -1.42
N THR A 156 -26.40 13.05 -0.58
CA THR A 156 -27.58 13.02 0.29
C THR A 156 -27.36 13.90 1.54
N PRO A 157 -28.42 14.40 2.19
CA PRO A 157 -28.29 15.10 3.47
C PRO A 157 -27.55 14.28 4.53
N GLU A 158 -27.81 12.97 4.56
CA GLU A 158 -27.17 12.01 5.47
C GLU A 158 -25.68 11.82 5.13
N GLY A 159 -25.35 11.63 3.85
CA GLY A 159 -23.96 11.51 3.39
C GLY A 159 -23.14 12.77 3.63
N ASP A 160 -23.72 13.96 3.42
CA ASP A 160 -23.05 15.21 3.74
C ASP A 160 -22.84 15.38 5.26
N ALA A 161 -23.80 14.95 6.08
CA ALA A 161 -23.66 14.98 7.54
C ALA A 161 -22.57 14.02 8.00
N ALA A 162 -22.50 12.82 7.43
CA ALA A 162 -21.44 11.85 7.70
C ALA A 162 -20.05 12.37 7.28
N ALA A 163 -19.94 12.95 6.09
CA ALA A 163 -18.70 13.55 5.62
C ALA A 163 -18.22 14.69 6.54
N ARG A 164 -19.14 15.55 7.01
CA ARG A 164 -18.82 16.61 7.99
C ARG A 164 -18.35 16.04 9.32
N ALA A 165 -19.05 15.04 9.85
CA ALA A 165 -18.65 14.38 11.10
C ALA A 165 -17.26 13.72 11.00
N GLU A 166 -16.94 13.13 9.84
CA GLU A 166 -15.63 12.55 9.58
C GLU A 166 -14.53 13.62 9.51
N LEU A 167 -14.79 14.76 8.87
CA LEU A 167 -13.87 15.90 8.87
C LEU A 167 -13.60 16.42 10.28
N ASP A 168 -14.64 16.58 11.10
CA ASP A 168 -14.52 17.02 12.49
C ASP A 168 -13.69 16.02 13.32
N ARG A 169 -13.89 14.71 13.10
CA ARG A 169 -13.08 13.65 13.75
C ARG A 169 -11.61 13.75 13.38
N LEU A 170 -11.30 13.86 12.09
CA LEU A 170 -9.93 13.97 11.59
C LEU A 170 -9.25 15.23 12.13
N GLU A 171 -9.95 16.37 12.14
CA GLU A 171 -9.44 17.62 12.71
C GLU A 171 -9.17 17.50 14.20
N ALA A 172 -10.09 16.92 14.99
CA ALA A 172 -9.90 16.70 16.42
C ALA A 172 -8.68 15.80 16.72
N ARG A 173 -8.45 14.77 15.91
CA ARG A 173 -7.26 13.90 16.03
C ARG A 173 -5.97 14.65 15.70
N LEU A 174 -5.95 15.42 14.61
CA LEU A 174 -4.77 16.14 14.15
C LEU A 174 -4.39 17.31 15.06
N THR A 175 -5.37 17.99 15.65
CA THR A 175 -5.15 19.09 16.60
C THR A 175 -4.83 18.60 18.03
N GLY A 176 -5.10 17.33 18.31
CA GLY A 176 -4.79 16.68 19.58
C GLY A 176 -3.28 16.51 19.88
N PRO A 177 -2.93 16.08 21.10
CA PRO A 177 -1.56 15.77 21.46
C PRO A 177 -1.03 14.57 20.66
N LEU A 178 0.29 14.53 20.43
CA LEU A 178 0.93 13.37 19.82
C LEU A 178 0.86 12.18 20.80
N PRO A 179 0.28 11.02 20.40
CA PRO A 179 0.29 9.83 21.23
C PRO A 179 1.71 9.33 21.49
N PRO A 180 1.96 8.57 22.59
CA PRO A 180 3.25 7.95 22.83
C PRO A 180 3.71 7.12 21.62
N LEU A 181 4.98 7.27 21.25
CA LEU A 181 5.56 6.49 20.15
C LEU A 181 5.69 5.02 20.56
N PRO A 182 5.59 4.07 19.61
CA PRO A 182 5.76 2.66 19.91
C PRO A 182 7.18 2.39 20.42
N ALA A 183 7.28 1.49 21.41
CA ALA A 183 8.56 1.04 21.91
C ALA A 183 9.39 0.42 20.77
N THR A 184 10.66 0.78 20.70
CA THR A 184 11.60 0.21 19.74
C THR A 184 12.41 -0.87 20.45
N LYS A 185 12.31 -2.11 20.00
CA LYS A 185 13.23 -3.17 20.42
C LYS A 185 14.45 -3.14 19.50
N THR A 186 15.64 -3.18 20.08
CA THR A 186 16.91 -2.93 19.36
C THR A 186 17.71 -4.20 19.05
N GLU A 187 17.28 -5.36 19.52
CA GLU A 187 17.96 -6.62 19.22
C GLU A 187 17.70 -6.99 17.75
N PRO A 188 18.76 -7.19 16.94
CA PRO A 188 18.60 -7.61 15.57
C PRO A 188 17.98 -9.01 15.52
N PRO A 189 16.97 -9.24 14.66
CA PRO A 189 16.37 -10.55 14.55
C PRO A 189 17.36 -11.56 13.96
N THR A 190 17.23 -12.82 14.36
CA THR A 190 17.84 -13.92 13.59
C THR A 190 17.11 -14.03 12.26
N MET A 191 17.87 -13.95 11.17
CA MET A 191 17.33 -14.02 9.81
C MET A 191 17.58 -15.41 9.21
N TYR A 192 16.57 -15.93 8.52
CA TYR A 192 16.61 -17.19 7.79
C TYR A 192 16.39 -16.92 6.31
N CYS A 193 17.13 -17.61 5.44
CA CYS A 193 16.95 -17.56 3.99
C CYS A 193 16.37 -18.91 3.55
N ASN A 194 15.40 -18.89 2.64
CA ASN A 194 14.76 -20.10 2.12
C ASN A 194 15.68 -20.97 1.24
N PHE A 195 16.85 -20.46 0.86
CA PHE A 195 17.89 -21.19 0.14
C PHE A 195 19.26 -20.93 0.75
N THR A 196 20.12 -21.94 0.68
CA THR A 196 21.57 -21.75 0.78
C THR A 196 22.11 -21.08 -0.48
N GLN A 197 23.35 -20.57 -0.41
CA GLN A 197 24.00 -19.97 -1.57
C GLN A 197 24.15 -20.96 -2.73
N GLU A 198 24.61 -22.19 -2.46
CA GLU A 198 24.81 -23.24 -3.46
C GLU A 198 23.50 -23.59 -4.18
N GLU A 199 22.41 -23.79 -3.42
CA GLU A 199 21.09 -24.07 -4.00
C GLU A 199 20.58 -22.93 -4.89
N PHE A 200 20.87 -21.67 -4.54
CA PHE A 200 20.47 -20.53 -5.37
C PHE A 200 21.33 -20.41 -6.64
N GLU A 201 22.64 -20.66 -6.53
CA GLU A 201 23.56 -20.68 -7.68
C GLU A 201 23.16 -21.77 -8.69
N ASP A 202 22.77 -22.96 -8.23
CA ASP A 202 22.26 -24.04 -9.08
C ASP A 202 20.98 -23.64 -9.84
N ARG A 203 20.07 -22.91 -9.17
CA ARG A 203 18.86 -22.39 -9.81
C ARG A 203 19.19 -21.33 -10.85
N VAL A 204 20.15 -20.45 -10.58
CA VAL A 204 20.65 -19.47 -11.55
C VAL A 204 21.26 -20.18 -12.76
N GLN A 205 22.06 -21.23 -12.55
CA GLN A 205 22.63 -22.01 -13.65
C GLN A 205 21.53 -22.66 -14.50
N ARG A 206 20.48 -23.19 -13.86
CA ARG A 206 19.33 -23.76 -14.58
C ARG A 206 18.59 -22.71 -15.42
N VAL A 207 18.42 -21.49 -14.89
CA VAL A 207 17.89 -20.35 -15.67
C VAL A 207 18.75 -20.05 -16.89
N VAL A 208 20.08 -20.07 -16.74
CA VAL A 208 21.01 -19.87 -17.87
C VAL A 208 20.83 -20.95 -18.94
N GLU A 209 20.64 -22.21 -18.56
CA GLU A 209 20.38 -23.29 -19.52
C GLU A 209 19.04 -23.10 -20.27
N TYR A 210 17.97 -22.66 -19.59
CA TYR A 210 16.71 -22.29 -20.26
C TYR A 210 16.89 -21.16 -21.27
N VAL A 211 17.67 -20.13 -20.92
CA VAL A 211 17.99 -19.03 -21.86
C VAL A 211 18.78 -19.54 -23.07
N LYS A 212 19.78 -20.41 -22.87
CA LYS A 212 20.56 -21.01 -23.97
C LYS A 212 19.70 -21.90 -24.86
N ALA A 213 18.72 -22.60 -24.30
CA ALA A 213 17.77 -23.44 -25.03
C ALA A 213 16.77 -22.62 -25.85
N GLY A 214 16.63 -21.32 -25.56
CA GLY A 214 15.71 -20.41 -26.26
C GLY A 214 14.35 -20.27 -25.60
N ASP A 215 14.17 -20.74 -24.36
CA ASP A 215 12.89 -20.68 -23.62
C ASP A 215 12.52 -19.26 -23.18
N GLY A 216 13.48 -18.35 -23.13
CA GLY A 216 13.29 -16.94 -22.79
C GLY A 216 14.59 -16.15 -22.87
N VAL A 217 14.50 -14.82 -22.82
CA VAL A 217 15.68 -13.95 -22.91
C VAL A 217 16.27 -13.58 -21.53
N GLN A 218 15.44 -13.57 -20.49
CA GLN A 218 15.83 -13.27 -19.11
C GLN A 218 14.76 -13.80 -18.15
N PHE A 219 15.19 -14.36 -17.02
CA PHE A 219 14.33 -14.71 -15.89
C PHE A 219 14.89 -14.08 -14.61
N VAL A 220 14.02 -13.76 -13.66
CA VAL A 220 14.39 -13.06 -12.42
C VAL A 220 14.06 -13.95 -11.22
N PRO A 221 14.93 -14.91 -10.87
CA PRO A 221 14.74 -15.73 -9.66
C PRO A 221 14.94 -14.87 -8.41
N SER A 222 14.22 -15.22 -7.34
CA SER A 222 14.27 -14.51 -6.05
C SER A 222 14.49 -15.48 -4.88
N ILE A 223 14.86 -14.91 -3.74
CA ILE A 223 14.97 -15.58 -2.43
C ILE A 223 14.16 -14.80 -1.40
N ARG A 224 13.72 -15.49 -0.34
CA ARG A 224 13.02 -14.87 0.78
C ARG A 224 13.89 -14.91 2.02
N TRP A 225 13.98 -13.77 2.70
CA TRP A 225 14.55 -13.64 4.03
C TRP A 225 13.43 -13.41 5.04
N GLU A 226 13.49 -14.10 6.17
CA GLU A 226 12.47 -14.03 7.22
C GLU A 226 13.12 -13.96 8.60
N GLY A 227 12.46 -13.28 9.54
CA GLY A 227 12.94 -13.11 10.90
C GLY A 227 11.84 -12.53 11.78
N GLU A 228 11.88 -12.84 13.08
CA GLU A 228 10.85 -12.41 14.02
C GLU A 228 10.92 -10.90 14.27
N PHE A 229 9.87 -10.16 13.92
CA PHE A 229 9.79 -8.71 14.12
C PHE A 229 8.80 -8.34 15.21
N LYS A 230 9.31 -7.82 16.34
CA LYS A 230 8.51 -7.53 17.56
C LYS A 230 8.17 -6.05 17.79
N SER A 231 8.54 -5.17 16.85
CA SER A 231 8.27 -3.74 16.96
C SER A 231 7.04 -3.36 16.13
N HIS A 232 6.45 -2.21 16.42
CA HIS A 232 5.36 -1.68 15.59
C HIS A 232 5.87 -1.40 14.15
N PRO A 233 5.09 -1.67 13.09
CA PRO A 233 5.49 -1.45 11.69
C PRO A 233 5.96 -0.02 11.38
N LEU A 234 5.38 0.97 12.06
CA LEU A 234 5.82 2.37 11.97
C LEU A 234 7.33 2.54 12.30
N THR A 235 7.88 1.74 13.21
CA THR A 235 9.30 1.77 13.55
C THR A 235 10.15 1.33 12.36
N LEU A 236 9.75 0.26 11.65
CA LEU A 236 10.42 -0.19 10.43
C LEU A 236 10.29 0.86 9.32
N TYR A 237 9.10 1.42 9.13
CA TYR A 237 8.86 2.49 8.14
C TYR A 237 9.78 3.68 8.38
N ARG A 238 9.91 4.15 9.63
CA ARG A 238 10.80 5.26 10.02
C ARG A 238 12.26 4.96 9.73
N ALA A 239 12.71 3.73 10.01
CA ALA A 239 14.07 3.31 9.72
C ALA A 239 14.34 3.28 8.21
N LEU A 240 13.44 2.66 7.43
CA LEU A 240 13.53 2.62 5.97
C LEU A 240 13.53 4.02 5.34
N ARG A 241 12.66 4.91 5.83
CA ARG A 241 12.58 6.30 5.38
C ARG A 241 13.88 7.08 5.59
N GLY A 242 14.62 6.77 6.66
CA GLY A 242 15.93 7.39 6.93
C GLY A 242 17.08 6.75 6.15
N LEU A 243 17.03 5.44 5.88
CA LEU A 243 18.11 4.68 5.25
C LEU A 243 18.04 4.67 3.72
N ASN A 244 16.85 4.53 3.15
CA ASN A 244 16.65 4.37 1.71
C ASN A 244 15.39 5.13 1.21
N PRO A 245 15.39 6.47 1.27
CA PRO A 245 14.27 7.27 0.77
C PRO A 245 14.03 6.96 -0.71
N SER A 246 12.82 6.51 -1.03
CA SER A 246 12.48 5.99 -2.35
C SER A 246 11.26 6.70 -2.98
N PRO A 247 11.15 6.71 -4.32
CA PRO A 247 9.99 7.25 -5.04
C PRO A 247 8.63 6.76 -4.56
N TYR A 248 8.54 5.53 -4.03
CA TYR A 248 7.29 4.96 -3.51
C TYR A 248 7.53 4.36 -2.12
N MET A 249 7.26 5.16 -1.09
CA MET A 249 7.30 4.73 0.30
C MET A 249 5.88 4.42 0.76
N TYR A 250 5.67 3.30 1.44
CA TYR A 250 4.36 2.92 1.93
C TYR A 250 4.44 2.17 3.26
N LEU A 251 3.46 2.46 4.10
CA LEU A 251 3.06 1.65 5.25
C LEU A 251 1.56 1.38 5.06
N LEU A 252 1.19 0.12 4.85
CA LEU A 252 -0.18 -0.34 4.75
C LEU A 252 -0.45 -1.25 5.95
N ARG A 253 -1.56 -1.04 6.66
CA ARG A 253 -1.96 -1.84 7.81
C ARG A 253 -3.34 -2.43 7.56
N PHE A 254 -3.42 -3.76 7.56
CA PHE A 254 -4.66 -4.53 7.42
C PHE A 254 -5.09 -5.21 8.72
N GLY A 255 -4.39 -4.93 9.83
CA GLY A 255 -4.65 -5.49 11.15
C GLY A 255 -3.94 -6.82 11.38
N ASP A 256 -4.11 -7.79 10.47
CA ASP A 256 -3.44 -9.10 10.49
C ASP A 256 -2.19 -9.16 9.59
N LEU A 257 -2.09 -8.24 8.62
CA LEU A 257 -0.95 -8.07 7.74
C LEU A 257 -0.56 -6.59 7.68
N ASP A 258 0.71 -6.29 7.91
CA ASP A 258 1.27 -4.96 7.70
C ASP A 258 2.33 -5.02 6.59
N VAL A 259 2.22 -4.14 5.60
CA VAL A 259 3.16 -4.04 4.47
C VAL A 259 3.94 -2.75 4.57
N VAL A 260 5.26 -2.85 4.71
CA VAL A 260 6.17 -1.71 4.81
C VAL A 260 7.17 -1.77 3.68
N GLY A 261 7.34 -0.69 2.92
CA GLY A 261 8.26 -0.70 1.80
C GLY A 261 8.74 0.67 1.33
N ALA A 262 9.81 0.59 0.55
CA ALA A 262 10.53 1.69 -0.07
C ALA A 262 10.92 1.26 -1.49
N SER A 263 9.96 1.33 -2.42
CA SER A 263 10.14 0.85 -3.79
C SER A 263 10.74 1.94 -4.70
N PRO A 264 11.78 1.62 -5.49
CA PRO A 264 12.35 2.54 -6.46
C PRO A 264 11.58 2.60 -7.80
N GLU A 265 10.69 1.64 -8.06
CA GLU A 265 10.18 1.36 -9.39
C GLU A 265 8.65 1.52 -9.50
N LEU A 266 8.20 2.06 -10.64
CA LEU A 266 6.80 2.18 -10.98
C LEU A 266 6.41 1.04 -11.93
N LEU A 267 5.49 0.17 -11.48
CA LEU A 267 4.86 -0.81 -12.36
C LEU A 267 4.08 -0.08 -13.47
N VAL A 268 3.03 0.64 -13.09
CA VAL A 268 2.22 1.45 -14.00
C VAL A 268 1.63 2.65 -13.27
N GLY A 269 1.58 3.80 -13.93
CA GLY A 269 0.84 4.97 -13.47
C GLY A 269 -0.11 5.45 -14.56
N LEU A 270 -1.33 5.81 -14.18
CA LEU A 270 -2.36 6.31 -15.10
C LEU A 270 -2.68 7.79 -14.80
N LYS A 271 -2.76 8.64 -15.83
CA LYS A 271 -3.28 10.02 -15.76
C LYS A 271 -4.33 10.21 -16.85
N GLY A 272 -5.60 10.37 -16.48
CA GLY A 272 -6.67 10.47 -17.47
C GLY A 272 -6.64 9.23 -18.37
N ARG A 273 -6.26 9.41 -19.64
CA ARG A 273 -6.11 8.32 -20.61
C ARG A 273 -4.66 7.94 -20.94
N GLU A 274 -3.69 8.51 -20.24
CA GLU A 274 -2.26 8.28 -20.47
C GLU A 274 -1.69 7.32 -19.42
N ALA A 275 -1.26 6.14 -19.87
CA ALA A 275 -0.53 5.16 -19.06
C ALA A 275 0.98 5.34 -19.23
N ARG A 276 1.73 5.21 -18.13
CA ARG A 276 3.19 5.34 -18.10
C ARG A 276 3.81 4.24 -17.22
N VAL A 277 4.95 3.75 -17.65
CA VAL A 277 5.76 2.74 -16.96
C VAL A 277 7.19 3.26 -16.83
N ARG A 278 7.93 2.81 -15.81
CA ARG A 278 9.34 3.21 -15.64
C ARG A 278 10.18 2.00 -15.25
N PRO A 279 10.45 1.08 -16.20
CA PRO A 279 11.19 -0.13 -15.93
C PRO A 279 12.62 0.18 -15.51
N ILE A 280 13.12 -0.55 -14.51
CA ILE A 280 14.50 -0.48 -14.05
C ILE A 280 15.18 -1.81 -14.41
N ALA A 281 16.29 -1.71 -15.14
CA ALA A 281 17.12 -2.86 -15.47
C ALA A 281 18.59 -2.52 -15.21
N GLY A 282 19.24 -3.33 -14.37
CA GLY A 282 20.64 -3.18 -14.00
C GLY A 282 20.86 -2.36 -12.74
N THR A 283 21.67 -2.91 -11.83
CA THR A 283 22.04 -2.28 -10.56
C THR A 283 23.56 -2.23 -10.42
N ARG A 284 24.07 -1.15 -9.85
CA ARG A 284 25.49 -0.99 -9.47
C ARG A 284 25.55 -0.51 -8.02
N LYS A 285 26.53 -1.00 -7.27
CA LYS A 285 26.85 -0.44 -5.94
C LYS A 285 27.30 1.02 -6.14
N ARG A 286 26.88 1.90 -5.24
CA ARG A 286 27.41 3.27 -5.19
C ARG A 286 28.89 3.24 -4.81
#